data_AF-A0A8K0D1B5-F1
#
_entry.id   AF-A0A8K0D1B5-F1
#
_cell.length_a   1.000
_cell.length_b   1.000
_cell.length_c   1.000
_cell.angle_alpha   90.00
_cell.angle_beta   90.00
_cell.angle_gamma   90.00
#
_symmetry.space_group_name_H-M   'P 1'
#
loop_
_entity.id
_entity.type
_entity.pdbx_description
1 polymer ?
#
loop_
_entity_poly.entity_id
_entity_poly.type
_entity_poly.pdbx_seq_one_letter_code
_entity_poly.pdbx_strand_id
1 'polypeptide(L)'
;MIKRKTIILLIGTALLNFALVSTALLLHYRKKCHVQQSSEGTAGRYRIIGGERAPIEDFSYVASVVVIKHETQPTDKLKCSACIISNFWLVSAAHCLTILEQVRILEFILQQKLSL
;
A
#
# COMPACT_ATOMS: atom_id res chain seq x y z
N MET A 1 -28.26 -5.63 -50.73
CA MET A 1 -27.88 -4.20 -50.73
C MET A 1 -28.33 -3.57 -49.42
N ILE A 2 -27.41 -3.36 -48.48
CA ILE A 2 -27.73 -2.75 -47.17
C ILE A 2 -27.94 -1.24 -47.40
N LYS A 3 -29.12 -0.72 -47.05
CA LYS A 3 -29.45 0.71 -47.26
C LYS A 3 -28.53 1.56 -46.37
N ARG A 4 -28.03 2.70 -46.88
CA ARG A 4 -27.16 3.64 -46.12
C ARG A 4 -27.72 4.01 -44.74
N LYS A 5 -29.06 4.11 -44.62
CA LYS A 5 -29.75 4.35 -43.34
C LYS A 5 -29.55 3.23 -42.31
N THR A 6 -29.50 1.97 -42.75
CA THR A 6 -29.24 0.80 -41.90
C THR A 6 -27.79 0.78 -41.41
N ILE A 7 -26.84 1.18 -42.24
CA ILE A 7 -25.41 1.26 -41.86
C ILE A 7 -25.20 2.34 -40.79
N ILE A 8 -25.78 3.53 -40.98
CA ILE A 8 -25.67 4.63 -40.01
C ILE A 8 -26.29 4.23 -38.66
N LEU A 9 -27.44 3.54 -38.69
CA LEU A 9 -28.09 3.06 -37.47
C LEU A 9 -27.23 2.01 -36.74
N LEU A 10 -26.65 1.05 -37.46
CA LEU A 10 -25.79 0.02 -36.88
C LEU A 10 -24.53 0.60 -36.25
N ILE A 11 -23.84 1.52 -36.95
CA ILE A 11 -22.66 2.20 -36.41
C ILE A 11 -23.03 3.02 -35.18
N GLY A 12 -24.14 3.77 -35.22
CA GLY A 12 -24.63 4.54 -34.08
C GLY A 12 -24.90 3.66 -32.86
N THR A 13 -25.60 2.54 -33.04
CA THR A 13 -25.88 1.59 -31.93
C THR A 13 -24.61 0.92 -31.40
N ALA A 14 -23.63 0.61 -32.26
CA ALA A 14 -22.37 0.00 -31.85
C ALA A 14 -21.51 0.98 -31.01
N LEU A 15 -21.43 2.25 -31.44
CA LEU A 15 -20.71 3.28 -30.70
C LEU A 15 -21.37 3.59 -29.35
N LEU A 16 -22.70 3.63 -29.30
CA LEU A 16 -23.44 3.82 -28.06
C LEU A 16 -23.18 2.66 -27.08
N ASN A 17 -23.24 1.41 -27.54
CA ASN A 17 -22.96 0.24 -26.72
C ASN A 17 -21.50 0.23 -26.22
N PHE A 18 -20.53 0.58 -27.06
CA PHE A 18 -19.12 0.66 -26.66
C PHE A 18 -18.88 1.71 -25.57
N ALA A 19 -19.49 2.90 -25.71
CA ALA A 19 -19.40 3.95 -24.70
C ALA A 19 -20.03 3.53 -23.36
N LEU A 20 -21.17 2.83 -23.40
CA LEU A 20 -21.83 2.31 -22.20
C LEU A 20 -20.98 1.23 -21.50
N VAL A 21 -20.40 0.29 -22.24
CA VAL A 21 -19.55 -0.76 -21.66
C VAL A 21 -18.27 -0.16 -21.07
N SER A 22 -17.62 0.76 -21.77
CA SER A 22 -16.39 1.42 -21.30
C SER A 22 -16.62 2.23 -20.03
N THR A 23 -17.69 3.03 -19.97
CA THR A 23 -18.04 3.81 -18.76
C THR A 23 -18.40 2.91 -17.59
N ALA A 24 -19.16 1.82 -17.82
CA ALA A 24 -19.46 0.83 -16.78
C ALA A 24 -18.18 0.14 -16.27
N LEU A 25 -17.25 -0.21 -17.17
CA LEU A 25 -15.97 -0.82 -16.79
C LEU A 25 -15.12 0.14 -15.96
N LEU A 26 -15.01 1.42 -16.37
CA LEU A 26 -14.28 2.46 -15.64
C LEU A 26 -14.89 2.73 -14.26
N LEU A 27 -16.22 2.77 -14.15
CA LEU A 27 -16.92 2.91 -12.86
C LEU A 27 -16.69 1.69 -11.95
N HIS A 28 -16.63 0.49 -12.53
CA HIS A 28 -16.33 -0.73 -11.77
C HIS A 28 -14.86 -0.78 -11.33
N TYR A 29 -13.93 -0.37 -12.20
CA TYR A 29 -12.50 -0.35 -11.91
C TYR A 29 -12.14 0.66 -10.80
N ARG A 30 -12.85 1.80 -10.73
CA ARG A 30 -12.69 2.79 -9.65
C ARG A 30 -13.08 2.27 -8.26
N LYS A 31 -13.82 1.16 -8.16
CA LYS A 31 -14.26 0.61 -6.86
C LYS A 31 -13.26 -0.34 -6.19
N LYS A 32 -12.13 -0.69 -6.81
CA LYS A 32 -11.27 -1.79 -6.31
C LYS A 32 -10.09 -1.42 -5.41
N CYS A 33 -9.88 -0.16 -5.07
CA CYS A 33 -8.97 0.22 -3.97
C CYS A 33 -9.61 1.29 -3.09
N HIS A 34 -10.73 0.95 -2.47
CA HIS A 34 -11.05 1.60 -1.21
C HIS A 34 -10.12 0.97 -0.17
N VAL A 35 -8.96 1.60 0.06
CA VAL A 35 -8.35 1.56 1.39
C VAL A 35 -9.52 1.88 2.31
N GLN A 36 -9.86 0.97 3.22
CA GLN A 36 -10.67 1.35 4.36
C GLN A 36 -9.84 2.41 5.09
N GLN A 37 -9.96 3.66 4.65
CA GLN A 37 -9.90 4.77 5.56
C GLN A 37 -10.88 4.34 6.62
N SER A 38 -10.38 4.10 7.83
CA SER A 38 -11.19 3.75 8.98
C SER A 38 -12.44 4.59 8.88
N SER A 39 -13.53 3.96 8.42
CA SER A 39 -14.83 4.59 8.45
C SER A 39 -15.00 4.98 9.90
N GLU A 40 -15.62 6.12 10.11
CA GLU A 40 -16.01 6.63 11.40
C GLU A 40 -16.98 5.62 12.04
N GLY A 41 -16.41 4.50 12.49
CA GLY A 41 -17.00 3.66 13.46
C GLY A 41 -17.10 4.56 14.67
N THR A 42 -18.30 4.64 15.22
CA THR A 42 -18.45 4.90 16.65
C THR A 42 -17.85 3.73 17.45
N ALA A 43 -16.63 3.30 17.11
CA ALA A 43 -15.70 2.69 18.04
C ALA A 43 -15.31 3.85 18.95
N GLY A 44 -15.63 3.76 20.23
CA GLY A 44 -15.31 4.81 21.19
C GLY A 44 -13.90 5.34 20.92
N ARG A 45 -13.76 6.66 20.91
CA ARG A 45 -12.46 7.35 20.76
C ARG A 45 -11.60 7.05 22.00
N TYR A 46 -11.20 5.80 22.17
CA TYR A 46 -10.23 5.39 23.15
C TYR A 46 -8.89 5.85 22.60
N ARG A 47 -8.47 7.04 23.02
CA ARG A 47 -7.09 7.46 22.84
C ARG A 47 -6.23 6.47 23.62
N ILE A 48 -5.28 5.82 22.96
CA ILE A 48 -4.26 5.04 23.67
C ILE A 48 -3.49 6.00 24.57
N ILE A 49 -3.60 5.82 25.89
CA ILE A 49 -2.85 6.59 26.90
C ILE A 49 -2.04 5.61 27.72
N GLY A 50 -0.73 5.88 27.88
CA GLY A 50 0.16 5.07 28.72
C GLY A 50 0.60 3.78 28.04
N GLY A 51 1.38 3.90 26.96
CA GLY A 51 2.10 2.74 26.43
C GLY A 51 3.23 2.32 27.36
N GLU A 52 3.54 1.03 27.38
CA GLU A 52 4.69 0.47 28.09
C GLU A 52 5.70 -0.13 27.13
N ARG A 53 6.91 -0.40 27.61
CA ARG A 53 7.93 -1.07 26.82
C ARG A 53 7.53 -2.55 26.68
N ALA A 54 7.15 -2.95 25.48
CA ALA A 54 6.91 -4.35 25.18
C ALA A 54 8.24 -5.12 25.03
N PRO A 55 8.35 -6.32 25.62
CA PRO A 55 9.46 -7.22 25.35
C PRO A 55 9.38 -7.73 23.90
N ILE A 56 10.53 -8.06 23.30
CA ILE A 56 10.59 -8.47 21.89
C ILE A 56 9.96 -9.85 21.67
N GLU A 57 9.94 -10.68 22.71
CA GLU A 57 9.39 -12.02 22.72
C GLU A 57 7.88 -12.02 22.47
N ASP A 58 7.16 -11.02 22.99
CA ASP A 58 5.70 -10.90 22.84
C ASP A 58 5.28 -10.48 21.42
N PHE A 59 6.16 -9.77 20.72
CA PHE A 59 5.89 -9.20 19.39
C PHE A 59 7.05 -9.46 18.44
N SER A 60 7.53 -10.70 18.41
CA SER A 60 8.73 -11.12 17.66
C SER A 60 8.64 -10.92 16.15
N TYR A 61 7.44 -10.74 15.60
CA TYR A 61 7.21 -10.39 14.20
C TYR A 61 7.36 -8.89 13.90
N VAL A 62 7.42 -8.02 14.91
CA VAL A 62 7.54 -6.56 14.71
C VAL A 62 8.99 -6.19 14.39
N ALA A 63 9.19 -5.49 13.28
CA ALA A 63 10.48 -5.04 12.81
C ALA A 63 10.49 -3.52 12.54
N SER A 64 11.70 -2.94 12.54
CA SER A 64 11.92 -1.55 12.15
C SER A 64 12.69 -1.49 10.83
N VAL A 65 12.19 -0.68 9.90
CA VAL A 65 12.85 -0.38 8.62
C VAL A 65 13.52 0.97 8.74
N VAL A 66 14.84 0.97 8.60
CA VAL A 66 15.65 2.18 8.63
C VAL A 66 16.25 2.40 7.25
N VAL A 67 15.89 3.52 6.62
CA VAL A 67 16.42 3.87 5.29
C VAL A 67 17.21 5.16 5.37
N ILE A 68 18.42 5.14 4.81
CA ILE A 68 19.30 6.31 4.73
C ILE A 68 18.98 7.06 3.45
N LYS A 69 18.63 8.34 3.57
CA LYS A 69 18.21 9.16 2.42
C LYS A 69 19.39 9.58 1.53
N HIS A 70 20.55 9.80 2.12
CA HIS A 70 21.72 10.30 1.41
C HIS A 70 23.01 9.66 1.91
N GLU A 71 23.87 9.22 1.00
CA GLU A 71 25.14 8.54 1.35
C GLU A 71 26.10 9.45 2.10
N THR A 72 26.12 10.74 1.75
CA THR A 72 27.01 11.73 2.37
C THR A 72 26.45 12.33 3.67
N GLN A 73 25.18 12.05 4.01
CA GLN A 73 24.53 12.55 5.22
C GLN A 73 23.80 11.41 5.94
N PRO A 74 24.53 10.52 6.63
CA PRO A 74 23.98 9.33 7.28
C PRO A 74 23.03 9.65 8.45
N THR A 75 22.90 10.92 8.84
CA THR A 75 21.98 11.40 9.87
C THR A 75 20.53 11.46 9.39
N ASP A 76 20.30 11.61 8.09
CA ASP A 76 18.96 11.65 7.51
C ASP A 76 18.42 10.25 7.29
N LYS A 77 17.87 9.68 8.37
CA LYS A 77 17.25 8.35 8.38
C LYS A 77 15.73 8.45 8.45
N LEU A 78 15.04 7.78 7.53
CA LEU A 78 13.62 7.47 7.66
C LEU A 78 13.48 6.21 8.50
N LYS A 79 12.60 6.24 9.51
CA LYS A 79 12.27 5.07 10.33
C LYS A 79 10.79 4.73 10.16
N CYS A 80 10.52 3.50 9.79
CA CYS A 80 9.17 2.95 9.62
C CYS A 80 9.04 1.60 10.33
N SER A 81 7.81 1.14 10.55
CA SER A 81 7.53 -0.22 11.03
C SER A 81 7.44 -1.23 9.87
N ALA A 82 7.72 -2.49 10.17
CA ALA A 82 7.48 -3.64 9.31
C ALA A 82 7.06 -4.87 10.12
N CYS A 83 6.56 -5.90 9.44
CA CYS A 83 6.25 -7.20 10.01
C CYS A 83 7.01 -8.31 9.29
N ILE A 84 7.61 -9.22 10.05
CA ILE A 84 8.22 -10.45 9.53
C ILE A 84 7.11 -11.41 9.12
N ILE A 85 7.08 -11.79 7.84
CA ILE A 85 6.11 -12.75 7.31
C ILE A 85 6.78 -14.06 6.87
N SER A 86 8.10 -14.08 6.75
CA SER A 86 8.91 -15.26 6.44
C SER A 86 10.37 -14.98 6.76
N ASN A 87 11.22 -16.01 6.69
CA ASN A 87 12.66 -15.94 6.95
C ASN A 87 13.39 -14.87 6.13
N PHE A 88 12.85 -14.53 4.95
CA PHE A 88 13.47 -13.58 4.01
C PHE A 88 12.51 -12.48 3.56
N TRP A 89 11.33 -12.37 4.18
CA TRP A 89 10.30 -11.44 3.71
C TRP A 89 9.71 -10.63 4.86
N LEU A 90 9.63 -9.32 4.62
CA LEU A 90 8.95 -8.35 5.46
C LEU A 90 7.82 -7.69 4.69
N VAL A 91 6.77 -7.29 5.41
CA VAL A 91 5.71 -6.41 4.91
C VAL A 91 5.84 -5.05 5.59
N SER A 92 5.79 -3.98 4.79
CA SER A 92 5.75 -2.59 5.25
C SER A 92 4.89 -1.76 4.31
N ALA A 93 4.62 -0.50 4.67
CA ALA A 93 3.87 0.40 3.81
C ALA A 93 4.72 0.84 2.61
N ALA A 94 4.12 0.89 1.41
CA ALA A 94 4.83 1.29 0.20
C ALA A 94 5.50 2.67 0.35
N HIS A 95 4.81 3.65 0.95
CA HIS A 95 5.35 5.00 1.14
C HIS A 95 6.59 5.07 2.05
N CYS A 96 6.87 4.02 2.84
CA CYS A 96 8.13 3.92 3.60
C CYS A 96 9.34 3.63 2.69
N LEU A 97 9.10 3.16 1.47
CA LEU A 97 10.12 2.73 0.50
C LEU A 97 10.12 3.61 -0.77
N THR A 98 8.99 4.20 -1.17
CA THR A 98 8.84 4.93 -2.44
C THR A 98 9.62 6.25 -2.52
N ILE A 99 10.07 6.81 -1.39
CA ILE A 99 10.72 8.13 -1.35
C ILE A 99 12.21 8.06 -1.79
N LEU A 100 12.74 6.89 -2.17
CA LEU A 100 14.18 6.68 -2.34
C LEU A 100 14.49 5.89 -3.61
N GLU A 101 15.19 6.54 -4.56
CA GLU A 101 15.73 5.89 -5.78
C GLU A 101 16.78 4.82 -5.47
N GLN A 102 17.30 4.78 -4.24
CA GLN A 102 18.25 3.78 -3.79
C GLN A 102 17.98 3.40 -2.33
N VAL A 103 17.04 2.48 -2.11
CA VAL A 103 16.79 1.90 -0.79
C VAL A 103 17.99 1.02 -0.41
N ARG A 104 18.98 1.59 0.27
CA ARG A 104 19.93 0.80 1.06
C ARG A 104 19.29 0.55 2.43
N ILE A 105 18.77 -0.66 2.62
CA ILE A 105 18.32 -1.13 3.92
C ILE A 105 19.60 -1.42 4.73
N LEU A 106 20.04 -0.45 5.53
CA LEU A 106 21.33 -0.56 6.21
C LEU A 106 21.26 -1.52 7.40
N GLU A 107 20.12 -1.57 8.07
CA GLU A 107 19.94 -2.37 9.27
C GLU A 107 18.49 -2.86 9.32
N PHE A 108 18.30 -4.16 9.15
CA PHE A 108 17.20 -4.82 9.84
C PHE A 108 17.65 -4.92 11.29
N ILE A 109 17.03 -4.14 12.17
CA ILE A 109 17.17 -4.43 13.59
C ILE A 109 16.37 -5.70 13.84
N LEU A 110 16.96 -6.85 13.49
CA LEU A 110 16.76 -8.03 14.29
C LEU A 110 17.35 -7.66 15.65
N GLN A 111 16.52 -7.20 16.58
CA GLN A 111 16.81 -7.39 18.01
C GLN A 111 16.70 -8.91 18.33
N GLN A 112 17.12 -9.80 17.42
CA GLN A 112 17.74 -11.03 17.86
C GLN A 112 19.00 -10.58 18.56
N LYS A 113 18.84 -10.36 19.86
CA LYS A 113 19.87 -10.62 20.84
C LYS A 113 20.64 -11.83 20.34
N LEU A 114 21.82 -11.55 19.82
CA LEU A 114 22.88 -12.50 19.64
C LEU A 114 23.06 -13.15 21.02
N SER A 115 22.42 -14.29 21.23
CA SER A 115 22.71 -15.17 22.35
C SER A 115 23.31 -16.45 21.79
N LEU A 116 24.58 -16.32 21.38
CA LEU A 116 25.60 -17.34 21.54
C LEU A 116 26.76 -16.67 22.30
#